data_AF-A0A6G1RP96-F1
#
_entry.id   AF-A0A6G1RP96-F1
#
_cell.length_a   1.000
_cell.length_b   1.000
_cell.length_c   1.000
_cell.angle_alpha   90.00
_cell.angle_beta   90.00
_cell.angle_gamma   90.00
#
_symmetry.space_group_name_H-M   'P 1'
#
loop_
_entity.id
_entity.type
_entity.pdbx_description
1 polymer ?
#
loop_
_entity_poly.entity_id
_entity_poly.type
_entity_poly.pdbx_seq_one_letter_code
_entity_poly.pdbx_strand_id
1 'polypeptide(L)'
;AKPDQDVKFTIKFQEFSPNLWGLEFQKNKDYYVISTSNGSLEGLDNQEGGVCQTKTMKILMKVGQDPNSAGLPRHTDPTRRPEQEAGTNGKSSTTSPFVKDHS
;
A
#
# COMPACT_ATOMS: atom_id res chain seq x y z
N ALA A 1 -14.96 -3.24 -15.73
CA ALA A 1 -13.61 -3.79 -16.01
C ALA A 1 -13.43 -3.99 -17.51
N LYS A 2 -12.19 -4.04 -18.02
CA LYS A 2 -11.87 -4.37 -19.42
C LYS A 2 -11.03 -5.66 -19.45
N PRO A 3 -11.66 -6.85 -19.38
CA PRO A 3 -10.94 -8.12 -19.21
C PRO A 3 -10.16 -8.55 -20.45
N ASP A 4 -10.61 -8.18 -21.65
CA ASP A 4 -10.01 -8.62 -22.92
C ASP A 4 -8.89 -7.71 -23.44
N GLN A 5 -8.43 -6.76 -22.61
CA GLN A 5 -7.39 -5.80 -22.97
C GLN A 5 -6.25 -5.85 -21.95
N ASP A 6 -5.01 -5.89 -22.45
CA ASP A 6 -3.84 -5.74 -21.62
C ASP A 6 -3.75 -4.31 -21.08
N VAL A 7 -4.01 -4.14 -19.79
CA VAL A 7 -3.79 -2.87 -19.08
C VAL A 7 -2.45 -2.96 -18.34
N LYS A 8 -1.56 -2.00 -18.58
CA LYS A 8 -0.21 -1.96 -18.01
C LYS A 8 0.01 -0.65 -17.25
N PHE A 9 0.64 -0.75 -16.09
CA PHE A 9 1.07 0.39 -15.29
C PHE A 9 2.59 0.35 -15.13
N THR A 10 3.25 1.46 -15.44
CA THR A 10 4.71 1.59 -15.29
C THR A 10 5.02 2.39 -14.03
N ILE A 11 5.75 1.79 -13.10
CA ILE A 11 6.26 2.46 -11.89
C ILE A 11 7.70 2.90 -12.16
N LYS A 12 8.02 4.15 -11.84
CA LYS A 12 9.38 4.68 -11.85
C LYS A 12 9.82 4.98 -10.42
N PHE A 13 10.90 4.36 -9.98
CA PHE A 13 11.53 4.70 -8.71
C PHE A 13 12.34 5.98 -8.86
N GLN A 14 11.69 7.12 -8.61
CA GLN A 14 12.26 8.45 -8.73
C GLN A 14 11.88 9.28 -7.50
N GLU A 15 12.78 10.15 -7.06
CA GLU A 15 12.56 10.99 -5.87
C GLU A 15 11.59 12.15 -6.16
N PHE A 16 11.54 12.63 -7.40
CA PHE A 16 10.66 13.72 -7.81
C PHE A 16 9.79 13.29 -8.97
N SER A 17 8.48 13.49 -8.84
CA SER A 17 7.55 13.25 -9.92
C SER A 17 7.14 14.58 -10.58
N PRO A 18 7.29 14.74 -11.90
CA PRO A 18 6.74 15.90 -12.61
C PRO A 18 5.19 15.86 -12.69
N ASN A 19 4.56 14.73 -12.35
CA ASN A 19 3.11 14.63 -12.16
C ASN A 19 2.75 15.04 -10.72
N LEU A 20 1.84 16.00 -10.58
CA LEU A 20 1.28 16.48 -9.30
C LEU A 20 0.66 15.38 -8.42
N TRP A 21 0.24 14.28 -9.03
CA TRP A 21 -0.31 13.09 -8.35
C TRP A 21 0.59 11.86 -8.51
N GLY A 22 1.80 12.05 -9.02
CA GLY A 22 2.71 10.95 -9.27
C GLY A 22 3.35 10.45 -7.98
N LEU A 23 3.72 9.18 -8.02
CA LEU A 23 4.38 8.53 -6.90
C LEU A 23 5.83 8.98 -6.82
N GLU A 24 6.30 9.18 -5.58
CA GLU A 24 7.68 9.53 -5.26
C GLU A 24 8.26 8.48 -4.33
N PHE A 25 9.50 8.07 -4.62
CA PHE A 25 10.17 6.98 -3.95
C PHE A 25 11.51 7.43 -3.38
N GLN A 26 11.63 7.34 -2.06
CA GLN A 26 12.86 7.63 -1.35
C GLN A 26 13.64 6.34 -1.12
N LYS A 27 14.97 6.44 -1.19
CA LYS A 27 15.85 5.32 -0.84
C LYS A 27 15.66 4.91 0.62
N ASN A 28 15.86 3.64 0.90
CA ASN A 28 15.74 3.02 2.23
C ASN A 28 14.33 3.13 2.84
N LYS A 29 13.29 3.24 2.00
CA LYS A 29 11.90 3.10 2.39
C LYS A 29 11.24 1.90 1.71
N ASP A 30 10.30 1.31 2.44
CA ASP A 30 9.48 0.19 2.00
C ASP A 30 8.15 0.71 1.46
N TYR A 31 7.75 0.23 0.29
CA TYR A 31 6.49 0.58 -0.36
C TYR A 31 5.69 -0.68 -0.71
N TYR A 32 4.37 -0.59 -0.70
CA TYR A 32 3.47 -1.72 -0.89
C TYR A 32 2.48 -1.46 -2.02
N VAL A 33 2.24 -2.47 -2.85
CA VAL A 33 1.07 -2.53 -3.74
C VAL A 33 0.25 -3.74 -3.32
N ILE A 34 -1.04 -3.56 -3.07
CA ILE A 34 -1.95 -4.63 -2.63
C ILE A 34 -3.23 -4.61 -3.46
N SER A 35 -4.00 -5.69 -3.40
CA SER A 35 -5.36 -5.73 -3.92
C SER A 35 -6.32 -6.35 -2.90
N THR A 36 -7.34 -5.59 -2.51
CA THR A 36 -8.41 -6.02 -1.60
C THR A 36 -9.65 -6.49 -2.34
N SER A 37 -9.65 -6.47 -3.68
CA SER A 37 -10.71 -7.07 -4.47
C SER A 37 -10.70 -8.59 -4.33
N ASN A 38 -11.81 -9.25 -4.62
CA ASN A 38 -11.89 -10.72 -4.60
C ASN A 38 -11.74 -11.36 -6.00
N GLY A 39 -11.56 -10.54 -7.05
CA GLY A 39 -11.45 -10.97 -8.44
C GLY A 39 -12.77 -11.08 -9.20
N SER A 40 -13.92 -10.86 -8.55
CA SER A 40 -15.21 -10.69 -9.24
C SER A 40 -15.47 -9.22 -9.57
N LEU A 41 -16.43 -8.96 -10.47
CA LEU A 41 -16.85 -7.59 -10.79
C LEU A 41 -17.53 -6.90 -9.60
N GLU A 42 -18.33 -7.65 -8.84
CA GLU A 42 -19.08 -7.14 -7.68
C GLU A 42 -18.16 -6.77 -6.51
N GLY A 43 -17.10 -7.57 -6.28
CA GLY A 43 -16.12 -7.33 -5.23
C GLY A 43 -14.92 -6.51 -5.68
N LEU A 44 -15.02 -5.78 -6.79
CA LEU A 44 -13.93 -4.97 -7.35
C LEU A 44 -13.50 -3.85 -6.39
N ASP A 45 -14.48 -3.20 -5.77
CA ASP A 45 -14.27 -2.02 -4.91
C ASP A 45 -14.18 -2.37 -3.41
N ASN A 46 -14.03 -3.65 -3.06
CA ASN A 46 -13.84 -4.08 -1.68
C ASN A 46 -12.60 -3.41 -1.07
N GLN A 47 -12.74 -2.86 0.13
CA GLN A 47 -11.67 -2.13 0.83
C GLN A 47 -10.92 -2.98 1.88
N GLU A 48 -11.37 -4.21 2.13
CA GLU A 48 -10.79 -5.10 3.15
C GLU A 48 -10.65 -6.54 2.64
N GLY A 49 -9.56 -7.22 3.04
CA GLY A 49 -9.35 -8.64 2.80
C GLY A 49 -8.99 -8.98 1.35
N GLY A 50 -9.89 -9.67 0.66
CA GLY A 50 -9.75 -10.03 -0.75
C GLY A 50 -8.54 -10.91 -1.06
N VAL A 51 -7.99 -10.73 -2.26
CA VAL A 51 -6.83 -11.50 -2.75
C VAL A 51 -5.53 -11.15 -2.02
N CYS A 52 -5.44 -9.99 -1.37
CA CYS A 52 -4.33 -9.66 -0.47
C CYS A 52 -4.24 -10.68 0.68
N GLN A 53 -5.37 -10.99 1.33
CA GLN A 53 -5.42 -11.93 2.46
C GLN A 53 -5.46 -13.39 1.98
N THR A 54 -6.32 -13.70 1.02
CA THR A 54 -6.61 -15.09 0.63
C THR A 54 -5.61 -15.68 -0.37
N LYS A 55 -4.93 -14.84 -1.15
CA LYS A 55 -3.99 -15.25 -2.21
C LYS A 55 -2.63 -14.56 -2.13
N THR A 56 -2.38 -13.80 -1.08
CA THR A 56 -1.10 -13.09 -0.86
C THR A 56 -0.73 -12.18 -2.05
N MET A 57 -1.73 -11.56 -2.70
CA MET A 57 -1.50 -10.59 -3.78
C MET A 57 -1.07 -9.24 -3.20
N LYS A 58 0.21 -9.18 -2.85
CA LYS A 58 0.91 -7.99 -2.35
C LYS A 58 2.34 -7.97 -2.86
N ILE A 59 2.83 -6.79 -3.21
CA ILE A 59 4.22 -6.55 -3.64
C ILE A 59 4.86 -5.62 -2.62
N LEU A 60 5.99 -6.05 -2.05
CA LEU A 60 6.87 -5.21 -1.22
C LEU A 60 8.03 -4.72 -2.08
N MET A 61 8.19 -3.41 -2.17
CA MET A 61 9.26 -2.72 -2.87
C MET A 61 10.22 -2.09 -1.85
N LYS A 62 11.43 -2.66 -1.73
CA LYS A 62 12.53 -2.15 -0.88
C LYS A 62 13.43 -1.24 -1.71
N VAL A 63 13.14 0.06 -1.73
CA VAL A 63 13.79 0.97 -2.69
C VAL A 63 15.20 1.34 -2.23
N GLY A 64 16.21 1.07 -3.06
CA GLY A 64 17.60 1.47 -2.81
C GLY A 64 18.28 0.74 -1.64
N GLN A 65 17.71 -0.38 -1.18
CA GLN A 65 18.26 -1.18 -0.08
C GLN A 65 19.15 -2.30 -0.63
N ASP A 66 20.19 -2.66 0.13
CA ASP A 66 21.05 -3.80 -0.20
C ASP A 66 20.32 -5.13 0.09
N PRO A 67 20.12 -6.00 -0.93
CA PRO A 67 19.50 -7.30 -0.73
C PRO A 67 20.27 -8.21 0.25
N ASN A 68 21.59 -8.05 0.36
CA ASN A 68 22.45 -8.85 1.24
C ASN A 68 22.51 -8.31 2.66
N SER A 69 22.13 -7.04 2.88
CA SER A 69 22.00 -6.45 4.23
C SER A 69 20.71 -6.88 4.94
N ALA A 70 19.87 -7.72 4.31
CA ALA A 70 18.58 -8.19 4.83
C ALA A 70 18.68 -9.18 6.02
N GLY A 71 19.82 -9.23 6.72
CA GLY A 71 20.08 -10.11 7.85
C GLY A 71 19.63 -9.59 9.22
N LEU A 72 19.11 -8.36 9.32
CA LEU A 72 18.44 -7.90 10.54
C LEU A 72 16.93 -8.03 10.35
N PRO A 73 16.27 -9.03 10.94
CA PRO A 73 14.83 -9.06 10.96
C PRO A 73 14.41 -7.89 11.86
N ARG A 74 14.02 -6.77 11.26
CA ARG A 74 13.04 -5.92 11.94
C ARG A 74 11.79 -6.77 11.97
N HIS A 75 11.63 -7.50 13.07
CA HIS A 75 10.51 -8.37 13.40
C HIS A 75 9.28 -7.52 13.66
N THR A 76 8.85 -6.83 12.63
CA THR A 76 7.52 -6.24 12.50
C THR A 76 7.14 -6.69 11.11
N ASP A 77 6.39 -7.77 11.00
CA ASP A 77 5.70 -8.09 9.76
C ASP A 77 4.81 -6.86 9.48
N PRO A 78 5.20 -5.94 8.56
CA PRO A 78 4.54 -4.64 8.46
C PRO A 78 3.11 -4.79 7.92
N THR A 79 2.80 -6.02 7.49
CA THR A 79 1.51 -6.44 6.95
C THR A 79 0.60 -7.07 8.00
N ARG A 80 1.07 -7.25 9.25
CA ARG A 80 0.20 -7.65 10.35
C ARG A 80 -0.71 -6.49 10.73
N ARG A 81 -2.01 -6.74 10.76
CA ARG A 81 -3.02 -5.81 11.28
C ARG A 81 -2.54 -5.36 12.68
N PRO A 82 -2.51 -4.05 12.99
CA PRO A 82 -2.26 -3.62 14.37
C PRO A 82 -3.24 -4.36 15.27
N GLU A 83 -2.76 -5.08 16.27
CA GLU A 83 -3.64 -5.68 17.27
C GLU A 83 -4.42 -4.54 17.92
N GLN A 84 -5.74 -4.62 17.84
CA GLN A 84 -6.63 -3.64 18.42
C GLN A 84 -6.46 -3.73 19.94
N GLU A 85 -5.64 -2.86 20.52
CA GLU A 85 -5.49 -2.79 21.97
C GLU A 85 -6.88 -2.57 22.58
N ALA A 86 -7.25 -3.46 23.50
CA ALA A 86 -8.50 -3.39 24.21
C ALA A 86 -8.51 -2.14 25.12
N GLY A 87 -9.07 -1.06 24.58
CA GLY A 87 -9.74 0.01 25.30
C GLY A 87 -8.90 0.85 26.24
N THR A 88 -8.62 2.11 25.85
CA THR A 88 -8.99 3.28 26.65
C THR A 88 -9.31 4.47 25.72
N ASN A 89 -10.33 5.23 26.11
CA ASN A 89 -10.88 6.37 25.38
C ASN A 89 -9.83 7.41 24.99
N GLY A 90 -9.76 7.76 23.70
CA GLY A 90 -9.01 8.92 23.22
C GLY A 90 -9.14 9.07 21.72
N LYS A 91 -9.99 10.00 21.28
CA LYS A 91 -10.13 10.40 19.87
C LYS A 91 -8.76 10.69 19.26
N SER A 92 -8.27 9.82 18.39
CA SER A 92 -7.22 10.13 17.44
C SER A 92 -7.71 9.76 16.05
N SER A 93 -8.41 10.71 15.44
CA SER A 93 -8.74 10.68 14.02
C SER A 93 -7.44 10.79 13.24
N THR A 94 -6.99 9.70 12.61
CA THR A 94 -5.92 9.80 11.61
C THR A 94 -6.55 10.18 10.27
N THR A 95 -6.84 11.46 10.14
CA THR A 95 -7.17 12.10 8.87
C THR A 95 -5.94 11.95 7.97
N SER A 96 -6.10 11.27 6.83
CA SER A 96 -5.10 11.29 5.75
C SER A 96 -4.82 12.75 5.35
N PRO A 97 -3.61 13.10 4.88
CA PRO A 97 -3.29 14.46 4.50
C PRO A 97 -3.93 14.75 3.15
N PHE A 98 -5.22 15.02 3.14
CA PHE A 98 -5.85 15.84 2.12
C PHE A 98 -6.86 16.74 2.81
N VAL A 99 -6.36 17.92 3.20
CA VAL A 99 -7.17 19.11 3.38
C VAL A 99 -7.92 19.34 2.07
N LYS A 100 -9.24 19.40 2.12
CA LYS A 100 -9.98 20.29 1.21
C LYS A 100 -10.71 21.28 2.08
N ASP A 101 -10.16 22.49 2.07
CA ASP A 101 -10.79 23.67 2.63
C ASP A 101 -11.65 24.35 1.55
N HIS A 102 -12.80 24.85 2.02
CA HIS A 102 -13.82 25.76 1.45
C HIS A 102 -14.20 25.67 -0.05
N SER A 103 -15.49 25.65 -0.43
CA SER A 103 -16.58 26.54 0.00
C SER A 103 -17.96 25.90 -0.03
#